data_AF-S0FER3-F1
#
_entry.id   AF-S0FER3-F1
#
_cell.length_a   1.000
_cell.length_b   1.000
_cell.length_c   1.000
_cell.angle_alpha   90.00
_cell.angle_beta   90.00
_cell.angle_gamma   90.00
#
_symmetry.space_group_name_H-M   'P 1'
#
loop_
_entity.id
_entity.type
_entity.pdbx_description
1 polymer ?
#
loop_
_entity_poly.entity_id
_entity_poly.type
_entity_poly.pdbx_seq_one_letter_code
_entity_poly.pdbx_strand_id
1 'polypeptide(L)'
;KVEAKGKDRDEIAFFAKFVLCSNNEYLPVIIDAGETRYWVRKIDRLQSDDTDFLQKLKAEIPAFLYYLQYRQLSTEKESRMWFAPSLLHTEALQKIIRSNRNRLEIEMCELILDIMESVGTDTFSFCHNDILLLLVHSQVKVEKHQVRKVLQECWKLTPASNGLTYTTYQFNYNRECRYEPIKRVGRFYTVTREQLESL
;
A
#
# COMPACT_ATOMS: atom_id res chain seq x y z
N LYS A 1 -18.29 -3.16 23.08
CA LYS A 1 -19.75 -3.28 23.27
C LYS A 1 -20.11 -4.68 22.84
N VAL A 2 -20.64 -5.48 23.75
CA VAL A 2 -21.11 -6.83 23.42
C VAL A 2 -22.61 -6.75 23.32
N GLU A 3 -23.12 -7.28 22.23
CA GLU A 3 -24.55 -7.35 21.97
C GLU A 3 -24.85 -8.81 21.66
N ALA A 4 -25.70 -9.41 22.47
CA ALA A 4 -26.19 -10.76 22.27
C ALA A 4 -27.69 -10.67 22.05
N LYS A 5 -28.23 -11.51 21.14
CA LYS A 5 -29.64 -11.50 20.82
C LYS A 5 -30.49 -11.66 22.09
N GLY A 6 -31.39 -10.70 22.34
CA GLY A 6 -32.28 -10.72 23.51
C GLY A 6 -31.65 -10.26 24.82
N LYS A 7 -30.50 -9.57 24.79
CA LYS A 7 -29.90 -8.92 25.96
C LYS A 7 -29.64 -7.44 25.69
N ASP A 8 -29.77 -6.65 26.75
CA ASP A 8 -29.38 -5.25 26.73
C ASP A 8 -27.88 -5.10 26.48
N ARG A 9 -27.52 -3.94 25.93
CA ARG A 9 -26.17 -3.66 25.44
C ARG A 9 -25.23 -3.32 26.59
N ASP A 10 -24.19 -4.12 26.76
CA ASP A 10 -23.17 -3.89 27.80
C ASP A 10 -21.87 -3.31 27.23
N GLU A 11 -21.36 -2.29 27.93
CA GLU A 11 -20.02 -1.74 27.69
C GLU A 11 -18.99 -2.46 28.55
N ILE A 12 -18.20 -3.33 27.91
CA ILE A 12 -17.05 -3.99 28.54
C ILE A 12 -15.73 -3.43 28.00
N ALA A 13 -14.71 -3.43 28.84
CA ALA A 13 -13.35 -3.14 28.43
C ALA A 13 -12.83 -4.18 27.42
N PHE A 14 -12.12 -3.71 26.40
CA PHE A 14 -11.66 -4.53 25.28
C PHE A 14 -10.18 -4.92 25.44
N PHE A 15 -9.92 -6.20 25.72
CA PHE A 15 -8.56 -6.73 25.90
C PHE A 15 -8.14 -7.73 24.81
N ALA A 16 -8.96 -7.92 23.78
CA ALA A 16 -8.70 -8.94 22.78
C ALA A 16 -7.44 -8.65 21.95
N LYS A 17 -6.77 -9.72 21.54
CA LYS A 17 -5.68 -9.74 20.57
C LYS A 17 -6.10 -10.65 19.43
N PHE A 18 -5.91 -10.20 18.20
CA PHE A 18 -6.23 -10.99 17.02
C PHE A 18 -4.95 -11.57 16.43
N VAL A 19 -4.99 -12.87 16.14
CA VAL A 19 -3.97 -13.57 15.35
C VAL A 19 -4.69 -14.09 14.12
N LEU A 20 -4.24 -13.65 12.94
CA LEU A 20 -4.81 -14.04 11.66
C LEU A 20 -3.75 -14.85 10.90
N CYS A 21 -4.14 -16.00 10.37
CA CYS A 21 -3.29 -16.85 9.55
C CYS A 21 -3.91 -16.95 8.16
N SER A 22 -3.09 -16.76 7.12
CA SER A 22 -3.54 -16.87 5.73
C SER A 22 -2.40 -17.39 4.86
N ASN A 23 -2.77 -18.21 3.87
CA ASN A 23 -1.86 -18.64 2.81
C ASN A 23 -1.91 -17.70 1.59
N ASN A 24 -2.79 -16.69 1.60
CA ASN A 24 -2.85 -15.66 0.57
C ASN A 24 -1.89 -14.52 0.94
N GLU A 25 -0.76 -14.41 0.20
CA GLU A 25 0.26 -13.39 0.44
C GLU A 25 -0.13 -11.99 -0.08
N TYR A 26 -1.16 -11.88 -0.93
CA TYR A 26 -1.52 -10.62 -1.59
C TYR A 26 -2.70 -9.93 -0.91
N LEU A 27 -3.80 -10.65 -0.69
CA LEU A 27 -5.05 -10.07 -0.18
C LEU A 27 -5.62 -10.86 1.02
N PRO A 28 -4.85 -11.07 2.11
CA PRO A 28 -5.38 -11.72 3.30
C PRO A 28 -6.33 -10.82 4.10
N VAL A 29 -6.11 -9.50 4.05
CA VAL A 29 -6.90 -8.47 4.72
C VAL A 29 -6.62 -7.11 4.05
N ILE A 30 -7.61 -6.22 4.05
CA ILE A 30 -7.45 -4.84 3.56
C ILE A 30 -6.76 -4.01 4.65
N ILE A 31 -5.61 -3.44 4.30
CA ILE A 31 -4.75 -2.62 5.16
C ILE A 31 -4.38 -1.35 4.39
N ASP A 32 -4.74 -0.21 4.95
CA ASP A 32 -4.35 1.09 4.42
C ASP A 32 -2.89 1.41 4.73
N ALA A 33 -2.23 2.21 3.90
CA ALA A 33 -0.82 2.58 4.07
C ALA A 33 -0.51 3.29 5.41
N GLY A 34 -1.49 3.99 5.99
CA GLY A 34 -1.36 4.67 7.28
C GLY A 34 -1.70 3.80 8.50
N GLU A 35 -2.05 2.53 8.28
CA GLU A 35 -2.45 1.64 9.36
C GLU A 35 -1.23 1.13 10.15
N THR A 36 -1.29 1.23 11.47
CA THR A 36 -0.18 0.92 12.39
C THR A 36 -0.47 -0.27 13.31
N ARG A 37 -1.65 -0.87 13.20
CA ARG A 37 -2.11 -1.94 14.10
C ARG A 37 -1.69 -3.34 13.67
N TYR A 38 -1.21 -3.52 12.44
CA TYR A 38 -0.83 -4.83 11.92
C TYR A 38 0.66 -5.10 12.09
N TRP A 39 0.97 -6.31 12.51
CA TRP A 39 2.31 -6.89 12.45
C TRP A 39 2.24 -8.15 11.60
N VAL A 40 2.80 -8.10 10.40
CA VAL A 40 2.71 -9.20 9.44
C VAL A 40 4.05 -9.91 9.36
N ARG A 41 4.02 -11.23 9.55
CA ARG A 41 5.20 -12.10 9.44
C ARG A 41 4.94 -13.14 8.36
N LYS A 42 5.89 -13.27 7.43
CA LYS A 42 5.97 -14.45 6.56
C LYS A 42 6.59 -15.57 7.38
N ILE A 43 5.89 -16.71 7.45
CA ILE A 43 6.37 -17.92 8.12
C ILE A 43 6.81 -18.88 7.03
N ASP A 44 8.07 -19.29 7.08
CA ASP A 44 8.62 -20.22 6.11
C ASP A 44 8.07 -21.62 6.33
N ARG A 45 8.10 -22.41 5.25
CA ARG A 45 7.71 -23.81 5.31
C ARG A 45 8.73 -24.61 6.11
N LEU A 46 8.24 -25.63 6.81
CA LEU A 46 9.09 -26.64 7.43
C LEU A 46 9.94 -27.31 6.34
N GLN A 47 11.22 -27.52 6.63
CA GLN A 47 12.18 -28.12 5.67
C GLN A 47 12.09 -29.66 5.64
N SER A 48 11.51 -30.25 6.68
CA SER A 48 11.36 -31.70 6.83
C SER A 48 10.04 -32.00 7.53
N ASP A 49 9.46 -33.15 7.20
CA ASP A 49 8.27 -33.66 7.87
C ASP A 49 8.65 -34.42 9.15
N ASP A 50 7.87 -34.21 10.21
CA ASP A 50 8.00 -34.90 11.50
C ASP A 50 6.60 -35.33 11.95
N THR A 51 6.36 -36.64 12.01
CA THR A 51 5.05 -37.19 12.37
C THR A 51 4.64 -36.86 13.80
N ASP A 52 5.61 -36.60 14.68
CA ASP A 52 5.38 -36.30 16.09
C ASP A 52 5.37 -34.79 16.39
N PHE A 53 5.46 -33.94 15.36
CA PHE A 53 5.61 -32.49 15.50
C PHE A 53 4.57 -31.85 16.43
N LEU A 54 3.29 -32.21 16.27
CA LEU A 54 2.20 -31.71 17.12
C LEU A 54 2.36 -32.13 18.59
N GLN A 55 2.86 -33.34 18.85
CA GLN A 55 3.07 -33.83 20.22
C GLN A 55 4.23 -33.09 20.88
N LYS A 56 5.32 -32.87 20.15
CA LYS A 56 6.46 -32.06 20.61
C LYS A 56 6.04 -30.63 20.95
N LEU A 57 5.28 -29.98 20.07
CA LEU A 57 4.73 -28.63 20.34
C LEU A 57 3.87 -28.59 21.61
N LYS A 58 3.03 -29.60 21.83
CA LYS A 58 2.22 -29.69 23.07
C LYS A 58 3.10 -29.87 24.31
N ALA A 59 4.12 -30.70 24.22
CA ALA A 59 5.06 -30.94 25.32
C ALA A 59 5.89 -29.70 25.68
N GLU A 60 6.12 -28.79 24.73
CA GLU A 60 6.83 -27.53 24.95
C GLU A 60 5.98 -26.43 25.62
N ILE A 61 4.64 -26.52 25.60
CA ILE A 61 3.75 -25.48 26.14
C ILE A 61 4.16 -25.04 27.56
N PRO A 62 4.42 -25.93 28.54
CA PRO A 62 4.80 -25.51 29.88
C PRO A 62 6.08 -24.68 29.91
N ALA A 63 7.12 -25.10 29.17
CA ALA A 63 8.38 -24.39 29.08
C ALA A 63 8.22 -23.02 28.37
N PHE A 64 7.41 -22.98 27.31
CA PHE A 64 7.09 -21.75 26.61
C PHE A 64 6.34 -20.75 27.51
N LEU A 65 5.35 -21.20 28.28
CA LEU A 65 4.63 -20.34 29.23
C LEU A 65 5.55 -19.82 30.34
N TYR A 66 6.44 -20.66 30.87
CA TYR A 66 7.47 -20.24 31.82
C TYR A 66 8.33 -19.13 31.20
N TYR A 67 8.83 -19.33 29.98
CA TYR A 67 9.62 -18.32 29.28
C TYR A 67 8.83 -17.00 29.11
N LEU A 68 7.56 -17.04 28.70
CA LEU A 68 6.73 -15.83 28.55
C LEU A 68 6.56 -15.05 29.86
N GLN A 69 6.47 -15.74 31.00
CA GLN A 69 6.28 -15.13 32.31
C GLN A 69 7.55 -14.49 32.88
N TYR A 70 8.72 -15.09 32.64
CA TYR A 70 9.98 -14.68 33.27
C TYR A 70 10.97 -13.99 32.33
N ARG A 71 10.69 -13.93 31.02
CA ARG A 71 11.56 -13.22 30.09
C ARG A 71 11.63 -11.72 30.40
N GLN A 72 12.79 -11.14 30.15
CA GLN A 72 12.93 -9.70 30.04
C GLN A 72 12.37 -9.26 28.68
N LEU A 73 11.50 -8.25 28.68
CA LEU A 73 11.01 -7.66 27.43
C LEU A 73 12.15 -6.92 26.73
N SER A 74 12.33 -7.16 25.43
CA SER A 74 13.35 -6.51 24.60
C SER A 74 12.95 -5.12 24.10
N THR A 75 11.71 -4.69 24.36
CA THR A 75 11.13 -3.45 23.85
C THR A 75 10.39 -2.72 24.97
N GLU A 76 10.52 -1.41 25.01
CA GLU A 76 9.79 -0.54 25.91
C GLU A 76 8.55 0.05 25.23
N LYS A 77 7.71 0.75 26.01
CA LYS A 77 6.49 1.35 25.51
C LYS A 77 6.80 2.67 24.81
N GLU A 78 6.81 2.66 23.49
CA GLU A 78 7.04 3.85 22.65
C GLU A 78 5.76 4.42 22.04
N SER A 79 4.69 3.62 21.96
CA SER A 79 3.43 4.04 21.35
C SER A 79 2.21 3.47 22.08
N ARG A 80 1.01 3.85 21.62
CA ARG A 80 -0.25 3.20 22.05
C ARG A 80 -0.23 1.68 21.76
N MET A 81 0.50 1.26 20.74
CA MET A 81 0.67 -0.14 20.34
C MET A 81 1.87 -0.81 21.02
N TRP A 82 2.48 -0.17 22.03
CA TRP A 82 3.73 -0.55 22.71
C TRP A 82 4.98 -0.38 21.82
N PHE A 83 4.97 -0.92 20.61
CA PHE A 83 6.15 -0.94 19.74
C PHE A 83 6.38 0.37 18.98
N ALA A 84 7.64 0.63 18.62
CA ALA A 84 8.03 1.63 17.63
C ALA A 84 7.42 1.28 16.26
N PRO A 85 6.88 2.23 15.47
CA PRO A 85 6.34 1.96 14.14
C PRO A 85 7.33 1.24 13.22
N SER A 86 8.61 1.61 13.29
CA SER A 86 9.69 1.00 12.51
C SER A 86 9.82 -0.51 12.72
N LEU A 87 9.53 -1.02 13.92
CA LEU A 87 9.56 -2.46 14.22
C LEU A 87 8.39 -3.23 13.60
N LEU A 88 7.29 -2.53 13.30
CA LEU A 88 6.09 -3.11 12.70
C LEU A 88 6.12 -3.08 11.17
N HIS A 89 6.92 -2.20 10.57
CA HIS A 89 7.11 -2.11 9.13
C HIS A 89 7.94 -3.29 8.59
N THR A 90 7.26 -4.37 8.20
CA THR A 90 7.87 -5.54 7.57
C THR A 90 7.65 -5.55 6.05
N GLU A 91 8.52 -6.23 5.30
CA GLU A 91 8.35 -6.42 3.85
C GLU A 91 7.01 -7.10 3.50
N ALA A 92 6.58 -8.07 4.32
CA ALA A 92 5.31 -8.76 4.13
C ALA A 92 4.12 -7.80 4.30
N LEU A 93 4.17 -6.90 5.28
CA LEU A 93 3.15 -5.86 5.45
C LEU A 93 3.13 -4.92 4.25
N GLN A 94 4.30 -4.48 3.76
CA GLN A 94 4.41 -3.61 2.59
C GLN A 94 3.81 -4.25 1.34
N LYS A 95 4.02 -5.55 1.13
CA LYS A 95 3.42 -6.29 0.00
C LYS A 95 1.90 -6.30 0.05
N ILE A 96 1.30 -6.48 1.23
CA ILE A 96 -0.16 -6.46 1.40
C ILE A 96 -0.71 -5.04 1.17
N ILE A 97 -0.08 -4.01 1.74
CA ILE A 97 -0.47 -2.61 1.53
C ILE A 97 -0.42 -2.26 0.03
N ARG A 98 0.66 -2.65 -0.67
CA ARG A 98 0.80 -2.51 -2.13
C ARG A 98 -0.31 -3.23 -2.89
N SER A 99 -0.62 -4.46 -2.50
CA SER A 99 -1.65 -5.28 -3.16
C SER A 99 -3.06 -4.76 -2.94
N ASN A 100 -3.30 -4.04 -1.83
CA ASN A 100 -4.57 -3.37 -1.53
C ASN A 100 -4.77 -2.05 -2.29
N ARG A 101 -3.79 -1.60 -3.09
CA ARG A 101 -3.93 -0.36 -3.85
C ARG A 101 -5.05 -0.43 -4.87
N ASN A 102 -5.58 0.75 -5.17
CA ASN A 102 -6.60 0.88 -6.19
C ASN A 102 -6.00 0.46 -7.55
N ARG A 103 -6.69 -0.39 -8.30
CA ARG A 103 -6.24 -0.78 -9.65
C ARG A 103 -5.91 0.43 -10.53
N LEU A 104 -6.72 1.48 -10.46
CA LEU A 104 -6.45 2.71 -11.22
C LEU A 104 -5.13 3.38 -10.82
N GLU A 105 -4.78 3.34 -9.53
CA GLU A 105 -3.52 3.89 -9.03
C GLU A 105 -2.32 3.15 -9.63
N ILE A 106 -2.41 1.82 -9.72
CA ILE A 106 -1.38 0.97 -10.33
C ILE A 106 -1.24 1.30 -11.82
N GLU A 107 -2.34 1.31 -12.57
CA GLU A 107 -2.35 1.61 -14.02
C GLU A 107 -1.81 3.03 -14.30
N MET A 108 -2.14 4.01 -13.45
CA MET A 108 -1.58 5.36 -13.55
C MET A 108 -0.08 5.40 -13.26
N CYS A 109 0.40 4.65 -12.25
CA CYS A 109 1.81 4.57 -11.92
C CYS A 109 2.62 3.95 -13.08
N GLU A 110 2.17 2.80 -13.58
CA GLU A 110 2.82 2.08 -14.69
C GLU A 110 2.87 2.93 -15.96
N LEU A 111 1.76 3.60 -16.32
CA LEU A 111 1.71 4.49 -17.46
C LEU A 111 2.72 5.65 -17.34
N ILE A 112 2.83 6.28 -16.16
CA ILE A 112 3.76 7.40 -15.99
C ILE A 112 5.22 6.90 -16.05
N LEU A 113 5.52 5.75 -15.45
CA LEU A 113 6.85 5.15 -15.50
C LEU A 113 7.25 4.76 -16.94
N ASP A 114 6.32 4.21 -17.72
CA ASP A 114 6.52 3.89 -19.14
C ASP A 114 6.82 5.15 -19.98
N ILE A 115 6.09 6.25 -19.73
CA ILE A 115 6.37 7.55 -20.38
C ILE A 115 7.74 8.08 -19.99
N MET A 116 8.07 8.03 -18.69
CA MET A 116 9.36 8.48 -18.16
C MET A 116 10.53 7.71 -18.77
N GLU A 117 10.40 6.39 -18.91
CA GLU A 117 11.38 5.52 -19.55
C GLU A 117 11.49 5.78 -21.05
N SER A 118 10.35 5.83 -21.75
CA SER A 118 10.29 6.04 -23.21
C SER A 118 10.89 7.37 -23.67
N VAL A 119 10.78 8.42 -22.85
CA VAL A 119 11.28 9.76 -23.18
C VAL A 119 12.62 10.07 -22.50
N GLY A 120 13.05 9.26 -21.52
CA GLY A 120 14.28 9.49 -20.77
C GLY A 120 14.20 10.69 -19.81
N THR A 121 13.10 10.81 -19.07
CA THR A 121 12.89 11.85 -18.04
C THR A 121 12.60 11.22 -16.68
N ASP A 122 13.03 11.87 -15.60
CA ASP A 122 12.71 11.44 -14.22
C ASP A 122 11.55 12.22 -13.60
N THR A 123 10.99 13.18 -14.34
CA THR A 123 9.85 13.98 -13.90
C THR A 123 8.76 14.00 -14.96
N PHE A 124 7.51 13.98 -14.51
CA PHE A 124 6.34 14.08 -15.37
C PHE A 124 5.38 15.12 -14.80
N SER A 125 4.99 16.07 -15.65
CA SER A 125 4.04 17.13 -15.31
C SER A 125 2.76 16.99 -16.14
N PHE A 126 1.61 17.04 -15.48
CA PHE A 126 0.32 16.79 -16.13
C PHE A 126 -0.85 17.40 -15.36
N CYS A 127 -1.94 17.68 -16.06
CA CYS A 127 -3.24 17.95 -15.46
C CYS A 127 -4.15 16.71 -15.56
N HIS A 128 -5.29 16.74 -14.86
CA HIS A 128 -6.27 15.64 -14.89
C HIS A 128 -6.68 15.23 -16.31
N ASN A 129 -6.81 16.19 -17.23
CA ASN A 129 -7.24 15.90 -18.59
C ASN A 129 -6.13 15.25 -19.42
N ASP A 130 -4.86 15.58 -19.16
CA ASP A 130 -3.73 15.01 -19.91
C ASP A 130 -3.60 13.52 -19.61
N ILE A 131 -3.57 13.17 -18.32
CA ILE A 131 -3.46 11.77 -17.89
C ILE A 131 -4.71 10.97 -18.26
N LEU A 132 -5.89 11.58 -18.23
CA LEU A 132 -7.13 10.94 -18.67
C LEU A 132 -7.05 10.52 -20.14
N LEU A 133 -6.54 11.40 -21.02
CA LEU A 133 -6.37 11.08 -22.44
C LEU A 133 -5.34 9.95 -22.62
N LEU A 134 -4.21 9.99 -21.91
CA LEU A 134 -3.18 8.95 -21.97
C LEU A 134 -3.71 7.58 -21.49
N LEU A 135 -4.51 7.55 -20.43
CA LEU A 135 -5.18 6.33 -19.95
C LEU A 135 -6.15 5.76 -20.98
N VAL A 136 -6.96 6.62 -21.64
CA VAL A 136 -7.89 6.20 -22.70
C VAL A 136 -7.12 5.59 -23.88
N HIS A 137 -5.98 6.16 -24.27
CA HIS A 137 -5.12 5.58 -25.31
C HIS A 137 -4.52 4.23 -24.91
N SER A 138 -4.32 4.02 -23.60
CA SER A 138 -3.88 2.75 -23.01
C SER A 138 -5.03 1.76 -22.77
N GLN A 139 -6.21 2.01 -23.34
CA GLN A 139 -7.43 1.20 -23.20
C GLN A 139 -8.02 1.15 -21.78
N VAL A 140 -7.62 2.08 -20.90
CA VAL A 140 -8.09 2.18 -19.52
C VAL A 140 -9.25 3.18 -19.46
N LYS A 141 -10.49 2.69 -19.33
CA LYS A 141 -11.71 3.51 -19.22
C LYS A 141 -11.89 4.02 -17.81
N VAL A 142 -11.78 5.34 -17.63
CA VAL A 142 -11.78 5.99 -16.32
C VAL A 142 -12.52 7.31 -16.39
N GLU A 143 -13.16 7.70 -15.30
CA GLU A 143 -13.77 9.02 -15.16
C GLU A 143 -12.85 10.01 -14.43
N LYS A 144 -13.01 11.29 -14.75
CA LYS A 144 -12.21 12.38 -14.17
C LYS A 144 -12.24 12.41 -12.63
N HIS A 145 -13.35 12.00 -12.00
CA HIS A 145 -13.47 11.96 -10.55
C HIS A 145 -12.56 10.88 -9.93
N GLN A 146 -12.35 9.75 -10.61
CA GLN A 146 -11.50 8.66 -10.15
C GLN A 146 -10.02 9.04 -10.21
N VAL A 147 -9.60 9.70 -11.31
CA VAL A 147 -8.26 10.28 -11.43
C VAL A 147 -8.01 11.30 -10.31
N ARG A 148 -8.98 12.18 -10.03
CA ARG A 148 -8.85 13.16 -8.94
C ARG A 148 -8.63 12.47 -7.59
N LYS A 149 -9.37 11.39 -7.32
CA LYS A 149 -9.23 10.60 -6.09
C LYS A 149 -7.81 10.06 -5.94
N VAL A 150 -7.23 9.48 -6.99
CA VAL A 150 -5.84 8.98 -6.95
C VAL A 150 -4.86 10.12 -6.66
N LEU A 151 -4.94 11.23 -7.38
CA LEU A 151 -3.97 12.32 -7.22
C LEU A 151 -4.03 13.01 -5.85
N GLN A 152 -5.24 13.23 -5.32
CA GLN A 152 -5.45 14.02 -4.11
C GLN A 152 -5.50 13.18 -2.83
N GLU A 153 -6.07 11.97 -2.88
CA GLU A 153 -6.26 11.14 -1.69
C GLU A 153 -5.16 10.07 -1.56
N CYS A 154 -4.80 9.41 -2.66
CA CYS A 154 -3.76 8.36 -2.64
C CYS A 154 -2.35 8.99 -2.65
N TRP A 155 -2.04 9.79 -3.68
CA TRP A 155 -0.70 10.37 -3.86
C TRP A 155 -0.52 11.71 -3.12
N LYS A 156 -1.61 12.29 -2.60
CA LYS A 156 -1.61 13.54 -1.81
C LYS A 156 -0.86 14.69 -2.49
N LEU A 157 -0.93 14.75 -3.82
CA LEU A 157 -0.25 15.78 -4.61
C LEU A 157 -1.02 17.10 -4.54
N THR A 158 -0.26 18.19 -4.47
CA THR A 158 -0.79 19.54 -4.59
C THR A 158 -0.52 20.07 -6.00
N PRO A 159 -1.53 20.63 -6.69
CA PRO A 159 -1.30 21.25 -7.98
C PRO A 159 -0.53 22.56 -7.82
N ALA A 160 0.10 23.02 -8.90
CA ALA A 160 0.70 24.35 -8.96
C ALA A 160 -0.30 25.44 -8.53
N SER A 161 0.18 26.42 -7.75
CA SER A 161 -0.66 27.49 -7.17
C SER A 161 -1.36 28.34 -8.23
N ASN A 162 -0.66 28.61 -9.33
CA ASN A 162 -1.13 29.43 -10.44
C ASN A 162 -1.14 28.64 -11.76
N GLY A 163 -1.87 29.17 -12.75
CA GLY A 163 -1.78 28.65 -14.11
C GLY A 163 -0.42 28.98 -14.70
N LEU A 164 0.40 27.96 -14.90
CA LEU A 164 1.77 28.09 -15.41
C LEU A 164 1.89 27.26 -16.70
N THR A 165 2.91 27.57 -17.51
CA THR A 165 3.27 26.76 -18.67
C THR A 165 4.03 25.53 -18.21
N TYR A 166 3.62 24.36 -18.70
CA TYR A 166 4.29 23.08 -18.41
C TYR A 166 4.40 22.24 -19.68
N THR A 167 5.37 21.34 -19.68
CA THR A 167 5.52 20.32 -20.71
C THR A 167 4.89 19.03 -20.20
N THR A 168 4.00 18.47 -21.01
CA THR A 168 3.41 17.15 -20.79
C THR A 168 3.59 16.30 -22.05
N TYR A 169 3.05 15.09 -22.06
CA TYR A 169 3.16 14.17 -23.18
C TYR A 169 1.78 13.80 -23.73
N GLN A 170 1.71 13.61 -25.04
CA GLN A 170 0.53 13.05 -25.71
C GLN A 170 0.93 11.84 -26.54
N PHE A 171 -0.04 10.96 -26.80
CA PHE A 171 0.19 9.77 -27.61
C PHE A 171 0.36 10.13 -29.09
N ASN A 172 1.38 9.58 -29.74
CA ASN A 172 1.66 9.77 -31.16
C ASN A 172 2.09 8.43 -31.80
N TYR A 173 1.21 7.86 -32.62
CA TYR A 173 1.43 6.58 -33.32
C TYR A 173 2.60 6.58 -34.30
N ASN A 174 3.07 7.75 -34.72
CA ASN A 174 4.12 7.88 -35.73
C ASN A 174 5.53 7.97 -35.12
N ARG A 175 5.65 8.02 -33.79
CA ARG A 175 6.93 8.03 -33.09
C ARG A 175 7.27 6.64 -32.55
N GLU A 176 8.54 6.28 -32.63
CA GLU A 176 9.07 5.05 -32.05
C GLU A 176 8.83 4.97 -30.54
N CYS A 177 9.05 6.08 -29.82
CA CYS A 177 8.78 6.18 -28.38
C CYS A 177 7.30 6.40 -28.02
N ARG A 178 6.37 6.41 -29.00
CA ARG A 178 4.90 6.58 -28.86
C ARG A 178 4.40 7.85 -28.17
N TYR A 179 5.28 8.64 -27.57
CA TYR A 179 4.95 9.85 -26.83
C TYR A 179 5.62 11.08 -27.43
N GLU A 180 4.90 12.20 -27.47
CA GLU A 180 5.39 13.46 -27.98
C GLU A 180 5.23 14.58 -26.94
N PRO A 181 6.30 15.38 -26.67
CA PRO A 181 6.20 16.51 -25.76
C PRO A 181 5.29 17.60 -26.34
N ILE A 182 4.38 18.11 -25.52
CA ILE A 182 3.51 19.23 -25.84
C ILE A 182 3.51 20.24 -24.68
N LYS A 183 3.57 21.53 -25.01
CA LYS A 183 3.45 22.61 -24.03
C LYS A 183 1.98 22.95 -23.81
N ARG A 184 1.55 22.99 -22.55
CA ARG A 184 0.21 23.39 -22.13
C ARG A 184 0.28 24.45 -21.04
N VAL A 185 -0.82 25.14 -20.78
CA VAL A 185 -0.94 26.14 -19.71
C VAL A 185 -2.05 25.72 -18.76
N GLY A 186 -1.79 25.73 -17.46
CA GLY A 186 -2.79 25.36 -16.45
C GLY A 186 -2.18 25.10 -15.08
N ARG A 187 -3.03 24.67 -14.14
CA ARG A 187 -2.58 24.14 -12.85
C ARG A 187 -2.30 22.65 -13.03
N PHE A 188 -1.03 22.28 -12.97
CA PHE A 188 -0.56 20.92 -13.18
C PHE A 188 -0.03 20.30 -11.89
N TYR A 189 0.08 18.98 -11.89
CA TYR A 189 0.77 18.18 -10.89
C TYR A 189 2.13 17.78 -11.45
N THR A 190 3.10 17.56 -10.56
CA THR A 190 4.41 16.99 -10.91
C THR A 190 4.68 15.79 -10.03
N VAL A 191 5.15 14.71 -10.63
CA VAL A 191 5.63 13.51 -9.93
C VAL A 191 7.05 13.20 -10.38
N THR A 192 7.85 12.67 -9.47
CA THR A 192 9.20 12.15 -9.76
C THR A 192 9.18 10.63 -9.84
N ARG A 193 10.15 10.05 -10.57
CA ARG A 193 10.36 8.59 -10.63
C ARG A 193 10.52 8.00 -9.22
N GLU A 194 11.35 8.63 -8.39
CA GLU A 194 11.59 8.23 -6.99
C GLU A 194 10.28 8.22 -6.15
N GLN A 195 9.42 9.22 -6.33
CA GLN A 195 8.11 9.23 -5.66
C GLN A 195 7.28 8.03 -6.11
N LEU A 196 7.20 7.74 -7.40
CA LEU A 196 6.39 6.63 -7.93
C LEU A 196 6.91 5.24 -7.53
N GLU A 197 8.23 5.08 -7.46
CA GLU A 197 8.87 3.82 -7.04
C GLU A 197 8.78 3.59 -5.52
N SER A 198 8.72 4.67 -4.75
CA SER A 198 8.54 4.60 -3.29
C SER A 198 7.09 4.45 -2.87
N LEU A 199 6.12 4.75 -3.76
CA LEU A 199 4.69 4.66 -3.48
C LEU A 199 4.34 3.32 -2.89
#